data_AF-A0A2N1TA25-F1
#
_entry.id   AF-A0A2N1TA25-F1
#
_cell.length_a   1.000
_cell.length_b   1.000
_cell.length_c   1.000
_cell.angle_alpha   90.00
_cell.angle_beta   90.00
_cell.angle_gamma   90.00
#
_symmetry.space_group_name_H-M   'P 1'
#
loop_
_entity.id
_entity.type
_entity.pdbx_description
1 polymer ?
#
loop_
_entity_poly.entity_id
_entity_poly.type
_entity_poly.pdbx_seq_one_letter_code
_entity_poly.pdbx_strand_id
1 'polypeptide(L)'
;MELIGRILRQFAKLRFKQLNLATIKDIPTKQFNKIIEELIDSGWKKIYVYNGFDAWIDYGKVKLKRQGIVLTFEWDNWTEGSIEGPHDVIEALGNERGYEVTHEWRWSEYDDN
;
A
#
# COMPACT_ATOMS: atom_id res chain seq x y z
N MET A 1 25.27 5.96 -0.59
CA MET A 1 24.00 5.28 -0.24
C MET A 1 22.88 6.28 0.02
N GLU A 2 23.10 7.35 0.81
CA GLU A 2 22.08 8.38 1.10
C GLU A 2 21.52 9.11 -0.12
N LEU A 3 22.37 9.52 -1.08
CA LEU A 3 21.93 10.24 -2.28
C LEU A 3 20.99 9.40 -3.16
N ILE A 4 21.28 8.10 -3.32
CA ILE A 4 20.46 7.18 -4.11
C ILE A 4 19.10 6.98 -3.43
N GLY A 5 19.10 6.78 -2.11
CA GLY A 5 17.85 6.67 -1.32
C GLY A 5 16.96 7.90 -1.48
N ARG A 6 17.53 9.11 -1.35
CA ARG A 6 16.78 10.37 -1.50
C ARG A 6 16.19 10.52 -2.90
N ILE A 7 16.94 10.17 -3.95
CA ILE A 7 16.47 10.21 -5.33
C ILE A 7 15.29 9.24 -5.53
N LEU A 8 15.40 8.00 -5.07
CA LEU A 8 14.33 7.00 -5.18
C LEU A 8 13.04 7.45 -4.48
N ARG A 9 13.15 8.10 -3.31
CA ARG A 9 11.99 8.62 -2.56
C ARG A 9 11.34 9.82 -3.26
N GLN A 10 12.12 10.72 -3.84
CA GLN A 10 11.56 11.80 -4.68
C GLN A 10 10.83 11.25 -5.90
N PHE A 11 11.36 10.22 -6.55
CA PHE A 11 10.66 9.55 -7.65
C PHE A 11 9.36 8.88 -7.17
N ALA A 12 9.35 8.26 -5.98
CA ALA A 12 8.14 7.68 -5.41
C ALA A 12 7.06 8.75 -5.19
N LYS A 13 7.41 9.89 -4.58
CA LYS A 13 6.51 11.04 -4.37
C LYS A 13 5.98 11.60 -5.69
N LEU A 14 6.86 11.78 -6.68
CA LEU A 14 6.47 12.28 -8.00
C LEU A 14 5.51 11.33 -8.71
N ARG A 15 5.81 10.02 -8.71
CA ARG A 15 4.92 8.98 -9.26
C ARG A 15 3.57 9.02 -8.58
N PHE A 16 3.55 9.13 -7.25
CA PHE A 16 2.33 9.16 -6.45
C PHE A 16 1.41 10.31 -6.86
N LYS A 17 1.99 11.51 -7.03
CA LYS A 17 1.28 12.70 -7.51
C LYS A 17 0.83 12.56 -8.97
N GLN A 18 1.69 12.07 -9.86
CA GLN A 18 1.38 11.96 -11.30
C GLN A 18 0.31 10.90 -11.58
N LEU A 19 0.28 9.81 -10.83
CA LEU A 19 -0.69 8.73 -10.99
C LEU A 19 -1.96 8.95 -10.15
N ASN A 20 -2.08 10.09 -9.47
CA ASN A 20 -3.18 10.42 -8.55
C ASN A 20 -3.51 9.24 -7.62
N LEU A 21 -2.50 8.80 -6.87
CA LEU A 21 -2.64 7.70 -5.93
C LEU A 21 -3.10 8.21 -4.56
N ALA A 22 -3.61 7.29 -3.76
CA ALA A 22 -3.89 7.51 -2.35
C ALA A 22 -3.50 6.26 -1.54
N THR A 23 -3.39 6.44 -0.23
CA THR A 23 -2.98 5.40 0.72
C THR A 23 -3.90 5.42 1.95
N ILE A 24 -4.34 4.25 2.36
CA ILE A 24 -4.83 3.99 3.72
C ILE A 24 -3.65 3.43 4.53
N LYS A 25 -3.40 3.96 5.72
CA LYS A 25 -2.33 3.53 6.65
C LYS A 25 -2.91 2.90 7.92
N ASP A 26 -2.03 2.37 8.77
CA ASP A 26 -2.31 1.87 10.11
C ASP A 26 -3.48 0.88 10.21
N ILE A 27 -3.63 0.03 9.18
CA ILE A 27 -4.68 -0.99 9.14
C ILE A 27 -4.25 -2.14 10.06
N PRO A 28 -5.04 -2.48 11.10
CA PRO A 28 -4.72 -3.60 11.95
C PRO A 28 -4.59 -4.90 11.15
N THR A 29 -3.62 -5.73 11.47
CA THR A 29 -3.16 -6.91 10.73
C THR A 29 -4.31 -7.87 10.43
N LYS A 30 -5.20 -8.05 11.40
CA LYS A 30 -6.42 -8.85 11.23
C LYS A 30 -7.33 -8.28 10.14
N GLN A 31 -7.53 -6.97 10.12
CA GLN A 31 -8.35 -6.30 9.10
C GLN A 31 -7.64 -6.25 7.75
N PHE A 32 -6.33 -6.02 7.74
CA PHE A 32 -5.51 -6.06 6.54
C PHE A 32 -5.64 -7.40 5.81
N ASN A 33 -5.47 -8.51 6.54
CA ASN A 33 -5.64 -9.86 5.98
C ASN A 33 -7.07 -10.11 5.50
N LYS A 34 -8.06 -9.69 6.29
CA LYS A 34 -9.48 -9.80 5.91
C LYS A 34 -9.81 -9.05 4.62
N ILE A 35 -9.29 -7.83 4.44
CA ILE A 35 -9.49 -7.04 3.21
C ILE A 35 -8.89 -7.78 2.01
N ILE A 36 -7.70 -8.36 2.15
CA ILE A 36 -7.06 -9.13 1.08
C ILE A 36 -7.94 -10.32 0.67
N GLU A 37 -8.44 -11.08 1.65
CA GLU A 37 -9.32 -12.23 1.41
C GLU A 37 -10.61 -11.81 0.70
N GLU A 38 -11.31 -10.78 1.20
CA GLU A 38 -12.55 -10.27 0.62
C GLU A 38 -12.36 -9.74 -0.82
N LEU A 39 -11.22 -9.09 -1.10
CA LEU A 39 -10.91 -8.64 -2.45
C LEU A 39 -10.64 -9.84 -3.38
N ILE A 40 -9.92 -10.86 -2.92
CA ILE A 40 -9.69 -12.08 -3.72
C ILE A 40 -11.02 -12.78 -4.02
N ASP A 41 -11.88 -12.93 -3.02
CA ASP A 41 -13.20 -13.55 -3.17
C ASP A 41 -14.11 -12.75 -4.11
N SER A 42 -13.96 -11.42 -4.14
CA SER A 42 -14.66 -10.55 -5.11
C SER A 42 -14.02 -10.50 -6.51
N GLY A 43 -12.98 -11.31 -6.76
CA GLY A 43 -12.39 -11.51 -8.09
C GLY A 43 -11.11 -10.72 -8.37
N TRP A 44 -10.50 -10.11 -7.35
CA TRP A 44 -9.14 -9.60 -7.48
C TRP A 44 -8.12 -10.73 -7.53
N LYS A 45 -7.05 -10.56 -8.32
CA LYS A 45 -6.01 -11.58 -8.46
C LYS A 45 -4.70 -11.10 -7.88
N LYS A 46 -4.02 -11.95 -7.09
CA LYS A 46 -2.62 -11.73 -6.72
C LYS A 46 -1.77 -11.77 -7.99
N ILE A 47 -1.08 -10.67 -8.29
CA ILE A 47 -0.14 -10.57 -9.42
C ILE A 47 1.32 -10.48 -8.96
N TYR A 48 1.54 -10.25 -7.67
CA TYR A 48 2.86 -10.19 -7.05
C TYR A 48 2.73 -10.49 -5.56
N VAL A 49 3.66 -11.25 -5.00
CA VAL A 49 3.82 -11.47 -3.56
C VAL A 49 5.32 -11.36 -3.28
N TYR A 50 5.69 -10.53 -2.33
CA TYR A 50 7.06 -10.47 -1.84
C TYR A 50 7.40 -11.77 -1.08
N ASN A 51 8.54 -12.36 -1.42
CA ASN A 51 8.98 -13.67 -0.96
C ASN A 51 10.45 -13.68 -0.53
N GLY A 52 10.95 -12.53 -0.02
CA GLY A 52 12.27 -12.45 0.62
C GLY A 52 12.36 -13.29 1.89
N PHE A 53 13.56 -13.43 2.44
CA PHE A 53 13.79 -14.22 3.66
C PHE A 53 13.08 -13.63 4.90
N ASP A 54 12.81 -12.33 4.86
CA ASP A 54 12.14 -11.50 5.86
C ASP A 54 10.64 -11.31 5.56
N ALA A 55 10.11 -11.99 4.52
CA ALA A 55 8.74 -11.84 4.10
C ALA A 55 7.75 -12.19 5.23
N TRP A 56 6.88 -11.24 5.54
CA TRP A 56 5.86 -11.34 6.60
C TRP A 56 6.44 -11.53 8.01
N ILE A 57 7.75 -11.26 8.19
CA ILE A 57 8.41 -11.17 9.49
C ILE A 57 8.56 -9.69 9.84
N ASP A 58 9.35 -8.98 9.03
CA ASP A 58 9.58 -7.53 9.20
C ASP A 58 8.87 -6.73 8.12
N TYR A 59 8.69 -7.32 6.93
CA TYR A 59 8.05 -6.66 5.80
C TYR A 59 7.28 -7.65 4.92
N GLY A 60 6.06 -7.26 4.56
CA GLY A 60 5.16 -7.99 3.68
C GLY A 60 4.69 -7.11 2.53
N LYS A 61 4.50 -7.72 1.35
CA LYS A 61 3.91 -7.02 0.22
C LYS A 61 3.16 -7.96 -0.70
N VAL A 62 1.97 -7.55 -1.12
CA VAL A 62 1.20 -8.23 -2.16
C VAL A 62 0.58 -7.19 -3.08
N LYS A 63 0.53 -7.48 -4.38
CA LYS A 63 -0.23 -6.66 -5.33
C LYS A 63 -1.43 -7.43 -5.84
N LEU A 64 -2.60 -6.82 -5.73
CA LEU A 64 -3.85 -7.33 -6.26
C LEU A 64 -4.21 -6.56 -7.53
N LYS A 65 -4.74 -7.25 -8.55
CA LYS A 65 -5.20 -6.63 -9.80
C LYS A 65 -6.60 -7.06 -10.16
N ARG A 66 -7.42 -6.10 -10.61
CA ARG A 66 -8.74 -6.34 -11.21
C ARG A 66 -9.01 -5.28 -12.27
N GLN A 67 -9.45 -5.70 -13.46
CA GLN A 67 -9.89 -4.79 -14.55
C GLN A 67 -8.90 -3.64 -14.86
N GLY A 68 -7.59 -3.92 -14.82
CA GLY A 68 -6.55 -2.90 -15.09
C GLY A 68 -6.11 -2.10 -13.86
N ILE A 69 -6.89 -2.12 -12.78
CA ILE A 69 -6.57 -1.48 -11.50
C ILE A 69 -5.63 -2.37 -10.70
N VAL A 70 -4.61 -1.77 -10.09
CA VAL A 70 -3.66 -2.45 -9.19
C VAL A 70 -3.70 -1.79 -7.82
N LEU A 71 -3.89 -2.61 -6.79
CA LEU A 71 -3.72 -2.23 -5.40
C LEU A 71 -2.44 -2.85 -4.87
N THR A 72 -1.65 -2.06 -4.14
CA THR A 72 -0.45 -2.51 -3.45
C THR A 72 -0.73 -2.54 -1.96
N PHE A 73 -0.65 -3.73 -1.39
CA PHE A 73 -0.74 -3.97 0.03
C PHE A 73 0.68 -4.10 0.56
N GLU A 74 1.01 -3.30 1.57
CA GLU A 74 2.26 -3.44 2.31
C GLU A 74 1.95 -3.69 3.78
N TRP A 75 2.82 -4.43 4.45
CA TRP A 75 2.71 -4.71 5.86
C TRP A 75 4.09 -4.63 6.50
N ASP A 76 4.17 -4.13 7.72
CA ASP A 76 5.38 -4.19 8.55
C ASP A 76 4.99 -4.36 10.01
N ASN A 77 5.95 -4.81 10.82
CA ASN A 77 5.71 -5.10 12.24
C ASN A 77 5.57 -3.86 13.13
N TRP A 78 5.72 -2.64 12.60
CA TRP A 78 5.68 -1.39 13.36
C TRP A 78 4.36 -0.63 13.18
N THR A 79 3.93 -0.48 11.94
CA THR A 79 2.77 0.32 11.50
C THR A 79 1.71 -0.54 10.82
N GLU A 80 1.86 -1.86 10.89
CA GLU A 80 0.93 -2.87 10.40
C GLU A 80 0.62 -2.72 8.90
N GLY A 81 -0.65 -2.65 8.48
CA GLY A 81 -1.02 -2.67 7.06
C GLY A 81 -1.16 -1.29 6.40
N SER A 82 -0.83 -1.20 5.11
CA SER A 82 -1.27 -0.14 4.20
C SER A 82 -1.86 -0.70 2.91
N ILE A 83 -2.68 0.14 2.25
CA ILE A 83 -3.19 -0.12 0.92
C ILE A 83 -2.98 1.14 0.08
N GLU A 84 -2.19 1.01 -1.00
CA GLU A 84 -1.95 2.04 -2.01
C GLU A 84 -2.67 1.69 -3.31
N GLY A 85 -3.25 2.68 -3.98
CA GLY A 85 -3.91 2.49 -5.28
C GLY A 85 -4.40 3.80 -5.88
N PRO A 86 -5.13 3.74 -7.01
CA PRO A 86 -5.81 4.91 -7.56
C PRO A 86 -6.72 5.56 -6.53
N HIS A 87 -6.70 6.89 -6.50
CA HIS A 87 -7.41 7.71 -5.52
C HIS A 87 -8.87 7.32 -5.31
N ASP A 88 -9.65 7.20 -6.38
CA ASP A 88 -11.08 6.87 -6.36
C ASP A 88 -11.36 5.51 -5.70
N VAL A 89 -10.52 4.52 -5.98
CA VAL A 89 -10.65 3.17 -5.42
C VAL A 89 -10.29 3.15 -3.93
N ILE A 90 -9.25 3.88 -3.55
CA ILE A 90 -8.79 3.97 -2.15
C ILE A 90 -9.77 4.78 -1.31
N GLU A 91 -10.31 5.88 -1.82
CA GLU A 91 -11.37 6.64 -1.15
C GLU A 91 -12.60 5.78 -0.91
N ALA A 92 -13.05 5.03 -1.92
CA ALA A 92 -14.19 4.12 -1.76
C ALA A 92 -13.92 3.06 -0.68
N LEU A 93 -12.73 2.44 -0.70
CA LEU A 93 -12.34 1.42 0.28
C LEU A 93 -12.20 1.99 1.69
N GLY A 94 -11.64 3.19 1.82
CA GLY A 94 -11.47 3.89 3.10
C GLY A 94 -12.81 4.27 3.71
N ASN A 95 -13.69 4.88 2.92
CA ASN A 95 -15.03 5.28 3.36
C ASN A 95 -15.90 4.09 3.75
N GLU A 96 -15.87 2.99 2.99
CA GLU A 96 -16.62 1.76 3.32
C GLU A 96 -16.22 1.18 4.68
N ARG A 97 -14.95 1.34 5.07
CA ARG A 97 -14.34 0.66 6.21
C ARG A 97 -14.02 1.58 7.39
N GLY A 98 -14.29 2.88 7.25
CA GLY A 98 -14.03 3.88 8.28
C GLY A 98 -12.54 4.17 8.48
N TYR A 99 -11.73 4.09 7.42
CA TYR A 99 -10.32 4.47 7.45
C TYR A 99 -10.09 5.85 6.85
N GLU A 100 -9.14 6.59 7.43
CA GLU A 100 -8.65 7.84 6.84
C GLU A 100 -7.80 7.56 5.60
N VAL A 101 -7.95 8.42 4.60
CA VAL A 101 -7.24 8.35 3.32
C VAL A 101 -6.26 9.50 3.23
N THR A 102 -5.04 9.18 2.84
CA THR A 102 -3.96 10.15 2.62
C THR A 102 -3.56 10.16 1.16
N HIS A 103 -3.15 11.31 0.63
CA HIS A 103 -2.63 11.45 -0.74
C HIS A 103 -1.12 11.35 -0.77
N GLU A 104 -0.56 10.61 0.18
CA GLU A 104 0.86 10.45 0.36
C GLU A 104 1.25 8.97 0.29
N TRP A 105 2.49 8.75 -0.16
CA TRP A 105 3.11 7.45 -0.10
C TRP A 105 3.33 7.05 1.37
N ARG A 106 3.16 5.76 1.74
CA ARG A 106 3.23 5.30 3.15
C ARG A 106 4.45 5.84 3.89
N TRP A 107 5.61 5.85 3.22
CA TRP A 107 6.90 6.19 3.82
C TRP A 107 7.26 7.68 3.69
N SER A 108 6.31 8.56 3.33
CA SER A 108 6.55 10.00 3.15
C SER A 108 7.04 10.71 4.40
N GLU A 109 6.64 10.23 5.58
CA GLU A 109 6.90 10.82 6.90
C GLU A 109 8.33 10.58 7.40
N TYR A 110 9.04 9.60 6.84
CA TYR A 110 10.42 9.26 7.24
C TYR A 110 11.49 9.95 6.37
N ASP A 111 11.10 10.96 5.59
CA ASP A 111 11.98 11.69 4.68
C ASP A 111 12.70 12.89 5.31
N ASP A 112 12.25 13.38 6.47
CA ASP A 112 12.71 14.65 7.07
C ASP A 112 13.87 14.52 8.07
N ASN A 113 14.54 13.36 8.14
CA ASN A 113 15.75 13.14 8.97
C ASN A 113 16.98 12.79 8.13
#